data_AF-A0A8B3NEK9-F1
#
_entry.id   AF-A0A8B3NEK9-F1
#
_cell.length_a   1.000
_cell.length_b   1.000
_cell.length_c   1.000
_cell.angle_alpha   90.00
_cell.angle_beta   90.00
_cell.angle_gamma   90.00
#
_symmetry.space_group_name_H-M   'P 1'
#
loop_
_entity.id
_entity.type
_entity.pdbx_description
1 polymer ?
#
loop_
_entity_poly.entity_id
_entity_poly.type
_entity_poly.pdbx_seq_one_letter_code
_entity_poly.pdbx_strand_id
1 'polypeptide(L)'
;IPAEGLILVAGADVQHNGIWTVVVAFGEDRQCWVLGVRFFEGATDNAGEGAWTKLGEFLAKPLDDAFGGWRRIEAMSVDGGDGGRTNQVLEWCRRRPNAYAVKGVGGRGVPAISVPAKKSVTKRGKRKRFGSAMLWPVGTWGLKSELFANLHKPGLRSGEPADPPGYVHFGDFLPKEYFLQLTAEAFVAEV
;
A
#
# COMPACT_ATOMS: atom_id res chain seq x y z
N ILE A 1 -0.94 16.24 7.15
CA ILE A 1 -2.08 15.33 6.88
C ILE A 1 -3.35 16.17 6.95
N PRO A 2 -4.22 16.16 5.93
CA PRO A 2 -5.47 16.95 5.92
C PRO A 2 -6.39 16.60 7.09
N ALA A 3 -7.19 17.56 7.53
CA ALA A 3 -8.14 17.39 8.64
C ALA A 3 -9.14 16.24 8.39
N GLU A 4 -9.59 16.08 7.15
CA GLU A 4 -10.56 15.07 6.71
C GLU A 4 -9.92 13.69 6.49
N GLY A 5 -8.59 13.60 6.48
CA GLY A 5 -7.87 12.34 6.31
C GLY A 5 -7.87 11.52 7.58
N LEU A 6 -8.94 10.79 7.87
CA LEU A 6 -9.17 10.07 9.13
C LEU A 6 -8.28 8.84 9.33
N ILE A 7 -7.98 8.08 8.29
CA ILE A 7 -7.17 6.85 8.38
C ILE A 7 -5.89 7.03 7.57
N LEU A 8 -4.72 6.90 8.20
CA LEU A 8 -3.42 7.06 7.54
C LEU A 8 -2.75 5.72 7.27
N VAL A 9 -2.59 5.37 6.00
CA VAL A 9 -1.97 4.11 5.58
C VAL A 9 -0.85 4.31 4.57
N ALA A 10 -0.06 3.26 4.34
CA ALA A 10 0.93 3.22 3.28
C ALA A 10 0.85 1.92 2.49
N GLY A 11 1.31 1.96 1.24
CA GLY A 11 1.55 0.77 0.43
C GLY A 11 3.00 0.76 -0.04
N ALA A 12 3.64 -0.40 0.00
CA ALA A 12 5.01 -0.60 -0.44
C ALA A 12 5.10 -1.68 -1.52
N ASP A 13 5.80 -1.36 -2.60
CA ASP A 13 6.07 -2.25 -3.73
C ASP A 13 7.59 -2.51 -3.80
N VAL A 14 7.97 -3.79 -3.74
CA VAL A 14 9.35 -4.21 -3.56
C VAL A 14 9.97 -4.54 -4.91
N GLN A 15 11.04 -3.85 -5.24
CA GLN A 15 11.83 -4.05 -6.46
C GLN A 15 13.22 -4.60 -6.10
N HIS A 16 13.99 -5.05 -7.09
CA HIS A 16 15.34 -5.58 -6.83
C HIS A 16 16.32 -4.54 -6.28
N ASN A 17 16.16 -3.28 -6.70
CA ASN A 17 17.05 -2.15 -6.38
C ASN A 17 16.47 -1.16 -5.38
N GLY A 18 15.28 -1.43 -4.83
CA GLY A 18 14.67 -0.56 -3.83
C GLY A 18 13.21 -0.87 -3.60
N ILE A 19 12.55 0.03 -2.86
CA ILE A 19 11.15 -0.12 -2.48
C ILE A 19 10.42 1.17 -2.79
N TRP A 20 9.41 1.10 -3.64
CA TRP A 20 8.46 2.20 -3.82
C TRP A 20 7.48 2.22 -2.66
N THR A 21 7.12 3.41 -2.20
CA THR A 21 6.14 3.59 -1.13
C THR A 21 5.25 4.77 -1.42
N VAL A 22 3.95 4.59 -1.20
CA VAL A 22 2.93 5.63 -1.25
C VAL A 22 2.28 5.76 0.12
N VAL A 23 2.01 6.99 0.55
CA VAL A 23 1.22 7.29 1.76
C VAL A 23 -0.12 7.88 1.34
N VAL A 24 -1.19 7.33 1.88
CA VAL A 24 -2.57 7.72 1.57
C VAL A 24 -3.32 7.95 2.87
N ALA A 25 -4.06 9.06 2.94
CA ALA A 25 -5.07 9.25 3.98
C ALA A 25 -6.47 9.04 3.39
N PHE A 26 -7.37 8.40 4.14
CA PHE A 26 -8.76 8.17 3.74
C PHE A 26 -9.73 8.91 4.67
N GLY A 27 -10.75 9.54 4.07
CA GLY A 27 -11.87 10.16 4.76
C GLY A 27 -13.08 9.24 4.90
N GLU A 28 -14.11 9.73 5.57
CA GLU A 28 -15.34 8.97 5.88
C GLU A 28 -16.10 8.50 4.63
N ASP A 29 -16.17 9.35 3.61
CA ASP A 29 -16.89 9.12 2.36
C ASP A 29 -16.02 8.50 1.27
N ARG A 30 -14.90 7.88 1.68
CA ARG A 30 -13.88 7.26 0.83
C ARG A 30 -13.06 8.23 -0.02
N GLN A 31 -13.23 9.54 0.12
CA GLN A 31 -12.23 10.46 -0.41
C GLN A 31 -10.84 10.09 0.11
N CYS A 32 -9.82 10.29 -0.70
CA CYS A 32 -8.45 9.99 -0.28
C CYS A 32 -7.44 11.00 -0.76
N TRP A 33 -6.37 11.17 0.01
CA TRP A 33 -5.28 12.11 -0.27
C TRP A 33 -3.98 11.36 -0.42
N VAL A 34 -3.35 11.48 -1.59
CA VAL A 34 -2.00 10.97 -1.82
C VAL A 34 -1.01 11.96 -1.22
N LEU A 35 -0.51 11.64 -0.03
CA LEU A 35 0.32 12.55 0.77
C LEU A 35 1.78 12.56 0.35
N GLY A 36 2.22 11.52 -0.37
CA GLY A 36 3.60 11.42 -0.81
C GLY A 36 3.93 10.07 -1.41
N VAL A 37 4.92 10.09 -2.28
CA VAL A 37 5.59 8.91 -2.81
C VAL A 37 7.07 9.00 -2.54
N ARG A 38 7.70 7.86 -2.29
CA ARG A 38 9.14 7.78 -2.08
C ARG A 38 9.69 6.47 -2.62
N PHE A 39 10.85 6.54 -3.26
CA PHE A 39 11.66 5.37 -3.58
C PHE A 39 12.79 5.24 -2.56
N PHE A 40 12.84 4.11 -1.87
CA PHE A 40 13.93 3.75 -0.98
C PHE A 40 14.95 2.91 -1.74
N GLU A 41 15.98 3.56 -2.29
CA GLU A 41 17.04 2.87 -3.01
C GLU A 41 17.86 1.96 -2.09
N GLY A 42 18.20 0.77 -2.57
CA GLY A 42 19.07 -0.20 -1.91
C GLY A 42 18.72 -1.64 -2.23
N ALA A 43 19.62 -2.57 -1.89
CA ALA A 43 19.35 -4.00 -2.03
C ALA A 43 18.14 -4.42 -1.18
N THR A 44 17.36 -5.37 -1.70
CA THR A 44 16.15 -5.90 -1.06
C THR A 44 16.23 -7.40 -0.75
N ASP A 45 17.36 -8.04 -1.01
CA ASP A 45 17.61 -9.48 -0.79
C ASP A 45 17.79 -9.86 0.68
N ASN A 46 18.07 -8.90 1.56
CA ASN A 46 18.12 -9.07 3.01
C ASN A 46 17.13 -8.13 3.74
N ALA A 47 16.14 -8.71 4.42
CA ALA A 47 15.08 -7.98 5.12
C ALA A 47 15.54 -7.10 6.30
N GLY A 48 16.81 -7.16 6.70
CA GLY A 48 17.40 -6.34 7.76
C GLY A 48 18.28 -5.19 7.27
N GLU A 49 18.48 -5.07 5.95
CA GLU A 49 19.50 -4.19 5.37
C GLU A 49 18.96 -3.41 4.16
N GLY A 50 19.76 -2.48 3.63
CA GLY A 50 19.47 -1.77 2.39
C GLY A 50 18.18 -0.95 2.47
N ALA A 51 17.29 -1.16 1.49
CA ALA A 51 16.03 -0.43 1.40
C ALA A 51 15.09 -0.71 2.59
N TRP A 52 15.18 -1.89 3.21
CA TRP A 52 14.32 -2.31 4.30
C TRP A 52 14.53 -1.51 5.59
N THR A 53 15.76 -1.10 5.86
CA THR A 53 16.11 -0.26 7.01
C THR A 53 15.49 1.12 6.84
N LYS A 54 15.65 1.72 5.66
CA LYS A 54 15.08 3.03 5.30
C LYS A 54 13.54 3.02 5.36
N LEU A 55 12.91 1.95 4.87
CA LEU A 55 11.46 1.76 4.97
C LEU A 55 11.00 1.67 6.43
N GLY A 56 11.75 0.97 7.27
CA GLY A 56 11.46 0.83 8.70
C GLY A 56 11.55 2.17 9.46
N GLU A 57 12.59 2.95 9.19
CA GLU A 57 12.75 4.30 9.74
C GLU A 57 11.62 5.22 9.28
N PHE A 58 11.22 5.12 8.01
CA PHE A 58 10.11 5.89 7.46
C PHE A 58 8.77 5.53 8.12
N LEU A 59 8.46 4.24 8.26
CA LEU A 59 7.23 3.79 8.92
C LEU A 59 7.16 4.28 10.37
N ALA A 60 8.31 4.41 11.05
CA ALA A 60 8.40 4.91 12.41
C ALA A 60 8.45 6.44 12.52
N LYS A 61 8.46 7.19 11.41
CA LYS A 61 8.52 8.65 11.43
C LYS A 61 7.12 9.25 11.65
N PRO A 62 6.92 10.16 12.62
CA PRO A 62 5.69 10.93 12.72
C PRO A 62 5.55 11.91 11.54
N LEU A 63 4.33 12.13 11.10
CA LEU A 63 3.96 13.08 10.05
C LEU A 63 3.08 14.18 10.64
N ASP A 64 3.34 15.42 10.26
CA ASP A 64 2.58 16.58 10.74
C ASP A 64 1.12 16.50 10.27
N ASP A 65 0.19 16.89 11.15
CA ASP A 65 -1.24 17.00 10.83
C ASP A 65 -1.67 18.46 10.62
N ALA A 66 -2.89 18.65 10.12
CA ALA A 66 -3.45 19.98 9.81
C ALA A 66 -3.73 20.84 11.06
N PHE A 67 -3.69 20.25 12.26
CA PHE A 67 -3.99 20.91 13.52
C PHE A 67 -2.73 21.21 14.36
N GLY A 68 -1.54 21.08 13.76
CA GLY A 68 -0.25 21.33 14.41
C GLY A 68 0.22 20.18 15.31
N GLY A 69 -0.46 19.04 15.29
CA GLY A 69 -0.06 17.79 15.91
C GLY A 69 0.73 16.89 14.96
N TRP A 70 0.85 15.62 15.35
CA TRP A 70 1.47 14.60 14.52
C TRP A 70 0.73 13.28 14.60
N ARG A 71 0.80 12.51 13.51
CA ARG A 71 0.25 11.15 13.40
C ARG A 71 1.28 10.20 12.84
N ARG A 72 1.03 8.90 12.97
CA ARG A 72 1.89 7.82 12.44
C ARG A 72 1.10 6.98 11.47
N ILE A 73 1.79 6.36 10.51
CA ILE A 73 1.19 5.40 9.60
C ILE A 73 0.62 4.23 10.41
N GLU A 74 -0.69 4.05 10.32
CA GLU A 74 -1.46 3.10 11.14
C GLU A 74 -1.36 1.68 10.59
N ALA A 75 -1.26 1.54 9.27
CA ALA A 75 -1.04 0.27 8.58
C ALA A 75 -0.24 0.47 7.29
N MET A 76 0.65 -0.48 6.99
CA MET A 76 1.39 -0.54 5.74
C MET A 76 1.19 -1.90 5.07
N SER A 77 0.70 -1.93 3.83
CA SER A 77 0.77 -3.12 2.99
C SER A 77 2.14 -3.20 2.31
N VAL A 78 2.70 -4.40 2.20
CA VAL A 78 3.95 -4.66 1.48
C VAL A 78 3.70 -5.81 0.50
N ASP A 79 3.81 -5.54 -0.79
CA ASP A 79 3.57 -6.57 -1.80
C ASP A 79 4.69 -7.60 -1.82
N GLY A 80 4.30 -8.88 -1.73
CA GLY A 80 5.20 -10.02 -1.83
C GLY A 80 4.92 -10.90 -3.04
N GLY A 81 4.18 -10.41 -4.03
CA GLY A 81 3.60 -11.18 -5.14
C GLY A 81 4.59 -11.73 -6.17
N ASP A 82 5.77 -11.13 -6.34
CA ASP A 82 6.71 -11.43 -7.45
C ASP A 82 7.48 -12.75 -7.31
N GLY A 83 7.42 -13.41 -6.15
CA GLY A 83 8.16 -14.63 -5.84
C GLY A 83 9.68 -14.45 -5.62
N GLY A 84 10.25 -13.32 -6.04
CA GLY A 84 11.67 -12.98 -5.89
C GLY A 84 12.01 -12.41 -4.51
N ARG A 85 11.05 -11.77 -3.82
CA ARG A 85 11.27 -11.13 -2.50
C ARG A 85 10.24 -11.51 -1.43
N THR A 86 9.39 -12.50 -1.68
CA THR A 86 8.33 -12.91 -0.76
C THR A 86 8.86 -13.26 0.64
N ASN A 87 10.01 -13.94 0.75
CA ASN A 87 10.58 -14.31 2.05
C ASN A 87 11.00 -13.08 2.86
N GLN A 88 11.62 -12.11 2.20
CA GLN A 88 12.07 -10.86 2.83
C GLN A 88 10.88 -10.03 3.30
N VAL A 89 9.84 -9.92 2.47
CA VAL A 89 8.57 -9.27 2.81
C VAL A 89 7.94 -9.90 4.06
N LEU A 90 7.81 -11.24 4.07
CA LEU A 90 7.23 -11.98 5.19
C LEU A 90 8.05 -11.78 6.48
N GLU A 91 9.38 -11.81 6.39
CA GLU A 91 10.30 -11.63 7.51
C GLU A 91 10.28 -10.20 8.07
N TRP A 92 10.15 -9.20 7.19
CA TRP A 92 10.08 -7.81 7.58
C TRP A 92 8.75 -7.47 8.24
N CYS A 93 7.63 -7.92 7.65
CA CYS A 93 6.28 -7.68 8.18
C CYS A 93 6.05 -8.40 9.51
N ARG A 94 6.50 -9.66 9.68
CA ARG A 94 6.22 -10.40 10.93
C ARG A 94 6.80 -9.78 12.20
N ARG A 95 7.75 -8.85 12.06
CA ARG A 95 8.40 -8.13 13.17
C ARG A 95 7.68 -6.82 13.52
N ARG A 96 6.65 -6.42 12.76
CA ARG A 96 5.97 -5.13 12.87
C ARG A 96 4.45 -5.34 12.92
N PRO A 97 3.76 -4.91 13.97
CA PRO A 97 2.32 -5.15 14.13
C PRO A 97 1.46 -4.39 13.10
N ASN A 98 1.97 -3.27 12.59
CA ASN A 98 1.30 -2.40 11.61
C ASN A 98 1.76 -2.64 10.17
N ALA A 99 2.47 -3.75 9.88
CA ALA A 99 2.91 -4.10 8.53
C ALA A 99 2.32 -5.44 8.08
N TYR A 100 1.78 -5.46 6.87
CA TYR A 100 1.02 -6.58 6.34
C TYR A 100 1.59 -7.01 5.00
N ALA A 101 2.14 -8.23 4.96
CA ALA A 101 2.52 -8.83 3.69
C ALA A 101 1.26 -9.18 2.90
N VAL A 102 1.13 -8.63 1.69
CA VAL A 102 -0.02 -8.87 0.81
C VAL A 102 0.39 -9.64 -0.43
N LYS A 103 -0.59 -10.27 -1.06
CA LYS A 103 -0.46 -10.85 -2.39
C LYS A 103 -1.71 -10.54 -3.20
N GLY A 104 -1.53 -9.92 -4.35
CA GLY A 104 -2.62 -9.70 -5.30
C GLY A 104 -3.22 -11.02 -5.80
N VAL A 105 -4.55 -11.07 -5.83
CA VAL A 105 -5.33 -12.18 -6.40
C VAL A 105 -6.31 -11.58 -7.40
N GLY A 106 -6.16 -11.99 -8.67
CA GLY A 106 -7.07 -11.61 -9.73
C GLY A 106 -8.35 -12.45 -9.74
N GLY A 107 -9.34 -12.00 -10.49
CA GLY A 107 -10.61 -12.69 -10.69
C GLY A 107 -11.81 -11.92 -10.14
N ARG A 108 -13.00 -12.22 -10.68
CA ARG A 108 -14.27 -11.66 -10.20
C ARG A 108 -14.67 -12.32 -8.88
N GLY A 109 -15.29 -11.55 -7.99
CA GLY A 109 -15.80 -12.06 -6.70
C GLY A 109 -14.74 -12.31 -5.63
N VAL A 110 -13.47 -11.96 -5.88
CA VAL A 110 -12.41 -12.00 -4.85
C VAL A 110 -12.56 -10.79 -3.92
N PRO A 111 -12.73 -10.98 -2.59
CA PRO A 111 -12.84 -9.87 -1.65
C PRO A 111 -11.59 -8.99 -1.62
N ALA A 112 -11.76 -7.70 -1.28
CA ALA A 112 -10.66 -6.76 -1.11
C ALA A 112 -9.59 -7.27 -0.12
N ILE A 113 -10.01 -7.89 0.99
CA ILE A 113 -9.13 -8.55 1.94
C ILE A 113 -9.69 -9.95 2.22
N SER A 114 -8.88 -10.97 1.96
CA SER A 114 -9.23 -12.38 2.21
C SER A 114 -8.55 -12.93 3.48
N VAL A 115 -8.99 -14.09 3.94
CA VAL A 115 -8.41 -14.77 5.12
C VAL A 115 -6.91 -14.99 4.91
N PRO A 116 -6.05 -14.58 5.86
CA PRO A 116 -4.61 -14.66 5.68
C PRO A 116 -4.09 -16.09 5.83
N ALA A 117 -3.09 -16.42 5.01
CA ALA A 117 -2.41 -17.71 5.03
C ALA A 117 -1.16 -17.68 5.93
N LYS A 118 -1.01 -18.69 6.79
CA LYS A 118 0.22 -18.92 7.57
C LYS A 118 1.32 -19.48 6.67
N LYS A 119 2.47 -18.79 6.59
CA LYS A 119 3.60 -19.17 5.74
C LYS A 119 4.79 -19.78 6.49
N SER A 120 4.84 -19.71 7.82
CA SER A 120 5.94 -20.31 8.58
C SER A 120 5.68 -21.77 8.92
N VAL A 121 6.73 -22.59 8.85
CA VAL A 121 6.75 -23.98 9.29
C VAL A 121 7.66 -24.16 10.51
N THR A 122 7.38 -25.17 11.32
CA THR A 122 8.23 -25.62 12.43
C THR A 122 9.36 -26.52 11.89
N LYS A 123 10.40 -26.78 12.70
CA LYS A 123 11.46 -27.75 12.35
C LYS A 123 10.94 -29.14 11.94
N ARG A 124 9.74 -29.51 12.40
CA ARG A 124 9.05 -30.77 12.07
C ARG A 124 8.14 -30.67 10.83
N GLY A 125 8.27 -29.62 10.03
CA GLY A 125 7.48 -29.38 8.81
C GLY A 125 6.01 -28.97 9.02
N LYS A 126 5.50 -28.97 10.26
CA LYS A 126 4.12 -28.54 10.56
C LYS A 126 4.01 -27.02 10.51
N ARG A 127 2.87 -26.48 10.04
CA ARG A 127 2.59 -25.04 10.07
C ARG A 127 2.70 -24.49 11.49
N LYS A 128 3.39 -23.36 11.64
CA LYS A 128 3.60 -22.70 12.93
C LYS A 128 2.28 -22.08 13.39
N ARG A 129 1.84 -22.37 14.62
CA ARG A 129 0.56 -21.85 15.15
C ARG A 129 0.66 -20.40 15.61
N PHE A 130 1.73 -20.06 16.33
CA PHE A 130 1.98 -18.73 16.92
C PHE A 130 3.18 -18.05 16.26
N GLY A 131 3.11 -16.73 16.08
CA GLY A 131 4.19 -15.94 15.47
C GLY A 131 4.59 -16.46 14.09
N SER A 132 3.60 -16.91 13.31
CA SER A 132 3.79 -17.25 11.90
C SER A 132 3.76 -15.97 11.09
N ALA A 133 4.58 -15.89 10.04
CA ALA A 133 4.38 -14.90 9.01
C ALA A 133 3.01 -15.14 8.35
N MET A 134 2.28 -14.04 8.14
CA MET A 134 0.93 -14.02 7.55
C MET A 134 1.01 -13.39 6.17
N LEU A 135 0.40 -14.02 5.17
CA LEU A 135 0.23 -13.45 3.84
C LEU A 135 -1.26 -13.21 3.59
N TRP A 136 -1.63 -11.97 3.31
CA TRP A 136 -3.01 -11.54 3.10
C TRP A 136 -3.33 -11.50 1.59
N PRO A 137 -4.24 -12.35 1.09
CA PRO A 137 -4.67 -12.25 -0.30
C PRO A 137 -5.58 -11.02 -0.49
N VAL A 138 -5.32 -10.23 -1.53
CA VAL A 138 -6.02 -8.98 -1.85
C VAL A 138 -6.66 -9.07 -3.23
N GLY A 139 -7.98 -8.93 -3.31
CA GLY A 139 -8.73 -8.97 -4.57
C GLY A 139 -8.45 -7.73 -5.43
N THR A 140 -7.59 -7.86 -6.43
CA THR A 140 -7.06 -6.69 -7.16
C THR A 140 -8.04 -6.12 -8.16
N TRP A 141 -8.86 -6.95 -8.83
CA TRP A 141 -9.73 -6.49 -9.91
C TRP A 141 -10.78 -5.49 -9.43
N GLY A 142 -11.50 -5.82 -8.35
CA GLY A 142 -12.51 -4.92 -7.79
C GLY A 142 -11.92 -3.61 -7.28
N LEU A 143 -10.80 -3.69 -6.55
CA LEU A 143 -10.10 -2.52 -6.00
C LEU A 143 -9.58 -1.59 -7.10
N LYS A 144 -9.03 -2.16 -8.18
CA LYS A 144 -8.56 -1.39 -9.33
C LYS A 144 -9.73 -0.72 -10.05
N SER A 145 -10.81 -1.45 -10.31
CA SER A 145 -12.00 -0.87 -10.94
C SER A 145 -12.58 0.29 -10.13
N GLU A 146 -12.66 0.15 -8.80
CA GLU A 146 -13.10 1.24 -7.92
C GLU A 146 -12.14 2.44 -7.97
N LEU A 147 -10.83 2.20 -7.89
CA LEU A 147 -9.82 3.25 -8.00
C LEU A 147 -9.94 3.99 -9.35
N PHE A 148 -9.99 3.27 -10.47
CA PHE A 148 -10.13 3.89 -11.79
C PHE A 148 -11.42 4.69 -11.91
N ALA A 149 -12.56 4.19 -11.40
CA ALA A 149 -13.80 4.97 -11.39
C ALA A 149 -13.68 6.26 -10.57
N ASN A 150 -12.98 6.20 -9.43
CA ASN A 150 -12.73 7.35 -8.57
C ASN A 150 -11.81 8.40 -9.22
N LEU A 151 -10.79 7.97 -10.00
CA LEU A 151 -9.88 8.87 -10.71
C LEU A 151 -10.57 9.72 -11.80
N HIS A 152 -11.74 9.32 -12.28
CA HIS A 152 -12.50 10.06 -13.30
C HIS A 152 -13.46 11.10 -12.72
N LYS A 153 -13.61 11.17 -11.39
CA LYS A 153 -14.58 12.08 -10.77
C LYS A 153 -14.10 13.53 -10.90
N PRO A 154 -14.93 14.47 -11.38
CA PRO A 154 -14.64 15.89 -11.30
C PRO A 154 -14.85 16.38 -9.86
N GLY A 155 -14.06 17.37 -9.44
CA GLY A 155 -14.13 17.96 -8.10
C GLY A 155 -14.10 19.48 -8.16
N LEU A 156 -13.83 20.14 -7.03
CA LEU A 156 -13.80 21.60 -6.91
C LEU A 156 -12.88 22.26 -7.94
N ARG A 157 -11.71 21.66 -8.22
CA ARG A 157 -10.76 22.15 -9.24
C ARG A 157 -11.33 22.15 -10.66
N SER A 158 -12.35 21.33 -10.93
CA SER A 158 -13.06 21.25 -12.22
C SER A 158 -14.30 22.14 -12.28
N GLY A 159 -14.60 22.92 -11.22
CA GLY A 159 -15.77 23.78 -11.13
C GLY A 159 -17.02 23.12 -10.55
N GLU A 160 -16.90 21.89 -10.03
CA GLU A 160 -17.99 21.23 -9.30
C GLU A 160 -18.25 21.93 -7.95
N PRO A 161 -19.47 21.88 -7.38
CA PRO A 161 -19.79 22.54 -6.13
C PRO A 161 -19.11 21.92 -4.90
N ALA A 162 -18.62 20.68 -5.01
CA ALA A 162 -17.93 19.94 -3.96
C ALA A 162 -17.07 18.83 -4.56
N ASP A 163 -16.08 18.35 -3.81
CA ASP A 163 -15.41 17.09 -4.14
C ASP A 163 -16.34 15.91 -3.81
N PRO A 164 -16.67 15.05 -4.78
CA PRO A 164 -17.64 13.98 -4.57
C PRO A 164 -17.07 12.84 -3.70
N PRO A 165 -17.93 12.00 -3.10
CA PRO A 165 -17.49 10.81 -2.38
C PRO A 165 -16.55 9.94 -3.21
N GLY A 166 -15.44 9.50 -2.63
CA GLY A 166 -14.40 8.74 -3.33
C GLY A 166 -13.46 9.55 -4.22
N TYR A 167 -13.51 10.88 -4.22
CA TYR A 167 -12.57 11.72 -4.96
C TYR A 167 -11.11 11.49 -4.50
N VAL A 168 -10.19 11.48 -5.47
CA VAL A 168 -8.75 11.27 -5.21
C VAL A 168 -8.02 12.59 -5.32
N HIS A 169 -7.52 13.06 -4.18
CA HIS A 169 -6.77 14.30 -4.07
C HIS A 169 -5.28 14.06 -4.32
N PHE A 170 -4.73 14.79 -5.28
CA PHE A 170 -3.30 14.78 -5.61
C PHE A 170 -2.66 16.12 -5.27
N GLY A 171 -1.50 16.07 -4.63
CA GLY A 171 -0.67 17.25 -4.41
C GLY A 171 0.18 17.56 -5.63
N ASP A 172 0.41 18.85 -5.89
CA ASP A 172 1.22 19.32 -7.04
C ASP A 172 2.71 18.97 -6.91
N PHE A 173 3.13 18.44 -5.75
CA PHE A 173 4.47 17.91 -5.51
C PHE A 173 4.69 16.49 -6.06
N LEU A 174 3.64 15.81 -6.51
CA LEU A 174 3.76 14.44 -7.00
C LEU A 174 4.44 14.42 -8.38
N PRO A 175 5.46 13.56 -8.58
CA PRO A 175 6.19 13.51 -9.82
C PRO A 175 5.34 12.89 -10.94
N LYS A 176 5.62 13.24 -12.19
CA LYS A 176 4.94 12.68 -13.38
C LYS A 176 5.00 11.14 -13.40
N GLU A 177 6.14 10.58 -12.99
CA GLU A 177 6.41 9.15 -12.96
C GLU A 177 5.39 8.39 -12.12
N TYR A 178 4.91 8.99 -11.04
CA TYR A 178 3.85 8.41 -10.21
C TYR A 178 2.56 8.22 -11.00
N PHE A 179 2.14 9.23 -11.76
CA PHE A 179 0.92 9.15 -12.57
C PHE A 179 1.06 8.14 -13.72
N LEU A 180 2.24 8.07 -14.33
CA LEU A 180 2.53 7.05 -15.36
C LEU A 180 2.41 5.64 -14.79
N GLN A 181 2.92 5.39 -13.58
CA GLN A 181 2.79 4.10 -12.91
C GLN A 181 1.35 3.79 -12.50
N LEU A 182 0.63 4.80 -11.97
CA LEU A 182 -0.78 4.67 -11.57
C LEU A 182 -1.67 4.22 -12.73
N THR A 183 -1.38 4.69 -13.95
CA THR A 183 -2.12 4.34 -15.17
C THR A 183 -1.44 3.27 -16.02
N ALA A 184 -0.39 2.62 -15.53
CA ALA A 184 0.38 1.65 -16.32
C ALA A 184 -0.38 0.35 -16.59
N GLU A 185 -1.43 0.07 -15.81
CA GLU A 185 -2.21 -1.14 -15.97
C GLU A 185 -3.28 -1.02 -17.04
N ALA A 186 -3.33 -2.00 -17.93
CA ALA A 186 -4.38 -2.15 -18.93
C ALA A 186 -5.12 -3.48 -18.73
N PHE A 187 -6.45 -3.43 -18.83
CA PHE A 187 -7.26 -4.64 -18.93
C PHE A 187 -7.08 -5.22 -20.34
N VAL A 188 -6.28 -6.26 -20.48
CA VAL A 188 -6.18 -7.02 -21.73
C VAL A 188 -7.30 -8.06 -21.72
N ALA A 189 -8.37 -7.80 -22.45
CA ALA A 189 -9.35 -8.84 -22.75
C ALA A 189 -8.68 -9.85 -23.71
N GLU A 190 -8.55 -11.10 -23.30
CA GLU A 190 -8.29 -12.17 -24.26
C GLU A 190 -9.50 -12.23 -25.21
N VAL A 191 -9.27 -11.97 -26.50
CA VAL A 191 -10.24 -12.06 -27.59
C VAL A 191 -10.28 -13.47 -28.12
#